data_AF-A0A8T3M4E7-F1
#
_entry.id   AF-A0A8T3M4E7-F1
#
_cell.length_a   1.000
_cell.length_b   1.000
_cell.length_c   1.000
_cell.angle_alpha   90.00
_cell.angle_beta   90.00
_cell.angle_gamma   90.00
#
_symmetry.space_group_name_H-M   'P 1'
#
loop_
_entity.id
_entity.type
_entity.pdbx_description
1 polymer ?
#
loop_
_entity_poly.entity_id
_entity_poly.type
_entity_poly.pdbx_seq_one_letter_code
_entity_poly.pdbx_strand_id
1 'polypeptide(L)' 'AQAVARAPLHYHSIRLHNGVLPGGLTGEDDIRLTHTKYFDLSETPAWRAVRALV' A
#
# COMPACT_ATOMS: atom_id res chain seq x y z
N ALA A 1 3.26 -12.66 7.44
CA ALA A 1 4.57 -12.35 8.06
C ALA A 1 5.76 -12.62 7.12
N GLN A 2 5.86 -13.80 6.48
CA GLN A 2 6.96 -14.14 5.56
C GLN A 2 7.11 -13.21 4.33
N ALA A 3 6.02 -12.75 3.73
CA ALA A 3 6.09 -11.85 2.57
C ALA A 3 6.83 -10.53 2.90
N VAL A 4 6.60 -9.98 4.10
CA VAL A 4 7.32 -8.78 4.58
C VAL A 4 8.79 -9.09 4.88
N ALA A 5 9.11 -10.30 5.37
CA ALA A 5 10.49 -10.68 5.66
C ALA A 5 11.35 -10.86 4.39
N ARG A 6 10.74 -11.21 3.25
CA ARG A 6 11.43 -11.32 1.95
C ARG A 6 11.41 -10.03 1.14
N ALA A 7 10.53 -9.09 1.46
CA ALA A 7 10.38 -7.85 0.72
C ALA A 7 11.66 -6.99 0.65
N PRO A 8 12.49 -6.85 1.71
CA PRO A 8 13.71 -6.03 1.65
C PRO A 8 14.72 -6.49 0.60
N LEU A 9 14.68 -7.77 0.18
CA LEU A 9 15.56 -8.30 -0.86
C LEU A 9 15.20 -7.78 -2.26
N HIS A 10 13.99 -7.23 -2.42
CA HIS A 10 13.44 -6.84 -3.73
C HIS A 10 12.98 -5.39 -3.78
N TYR A 11 12.73 -4.77 -2.62
CA TYR A 11 12.14 -3.44 -2.53
C TYR A 11 12.79 -2.64 -1.41
N HIS A 12 13.07 -1.37 -1.69
CA HIS A 12 13.48 -0.40 -0.67
C HIS A 12 12.27 0.15 0.11
N SER A 13 11.14 0.38 -0.58
CA SER A 13 9.89 0.80 0.05
C SER A 13 8.68 0.26 -0.71
N ILE A 14 7.56 0.11 -0.01
CA ILE A 14 6.28 -0.35 -0.57
C ILE A 14 5.16 0.60 -0.15
N ARG A 15 4.28 0.95 -1.09
CA ARG A 15 3.02 1.64 -0.82
C ARG A 15 1.86 0.79 -1.31
N LEU A 16 0.91 0.50 -0.41
CA LEU A 16 -0.32 -0.21 -0.76
C LEU A 16 -1.50 0.74 -0.64
N HIS A 17 -2.06 1.12 -1.78
CA HIS A 17 -3.27 1.94 -1.85
C HIS A 17 -4.50 1.04 -1.78
N ASN A 18 -5.36 1.29 -0.80
CA ASN A 18 -6.67 0.68 -0.71
C ASN A 18 -7.68 1.72 -1.14
N GLY A 19 -8.62 1.32 -1.98
CA GLY A 19 -9.63 2.22 -2.53
C GLY A 19 -10.82 1.45 -3.04
N VAL A 20 -11.80 2.21 -3.51
CA VAL A 20 -12.98 1.69 -4.20
C VAL A 20 -12.91 2.14 -5.65
N LEU A 21 -13.37 1.28 -6.55
CA LEU A 21 -13.56 1.62 -7.95
C LEU A 21 -15.07 1.78 -8.18
N PRO A 22 -15.61 3.01 -8.15
CA PRO A 22 -17.04 3.22 -8.32
C PRO A 22 -17.46 2.72 -9.71
N GLY A 23 -18.55 1.96 -9.78
CA GLY A 23 -18.98 1.33 -11.04
C GLY A 23 -18.14 0.12 -11.49
N GLY A 24 -17.11 -0.27 -10.74
CA GLY A 24 -16.25 -1.41 -11.06
C GLY A 24 -15.33 -1.15 -12.26
N LEU A 25 -14.77 -2.22 -12.84
CA LEU A 25 -13.77 -2.13 -13.91
C LEU A 25 -14.28 -1.45 -15.20
N THR A 26 -15.60 -1.35 -15.36
CA THR A 26 -16.26 -0.71 -16.50
C THR A 26 -16.86 0.66 -16.14
N GLY A 27 -16.68 1.12 -14.91
CA GLY A 27 -17.10 2.46 -14.50
C GLY A 27 -16.20 3.53 -15.11
N GLU A 28 -16.76 4.71 -15.35
CA GLU A 28 -16.01 5.88 -15.84
C GLU A 28 -15.44 6.73 -14.69
N ASP A 29 -15.82 6.42 -13.45
CA ASP A 29 -15.34 7.11 -12.25
C ASP A 29 -13.89 6.73 -11.92
N ASP A 30 -13.14 7.71 -11.41
CA ASP A 30 -11.80 7.48 -10.87
C ASP A 30 -11.82 6.56 -9.64
N ILE A 31 -10.73 5.82 -9.46
CA ILE A 31 -10.49 5.07 -8.22
C ILE A 31 -10.41 6.03 -7.03
N ARG A 32 -11.25 5.80 -6.02
CA ARG A 32 -11.28 6.58 -4.80
C ARG A 32 -10.47 5.88 -3.72
N LEU A 33 -9.26 6.37 -3.46
CA LEU A 33 -8.39 5.82 -2.42
C LEU A 33 -8.91 6.18 -1.03
N THR A 34 -8.94 5.20 -0.12
CA THR A 34 -9.38 5.39 1.27
C THR A 34 -8.21 5.35 2.24
N HIS A 35 -7.23 4.48 2.01
CA HIS A 35 -6.07 4.31 2.89
C HIS A 35 -4.81 4.02 2.09
N THR A 36 -3.68 4.50 2.58
CA THR A 36 -2.37 4.07 2.10
C THR A 36 -1.57 3.45 3.23
N LYS A 37 -1.09 2.22 3.04
CA LYS A 37 -0.12 1.57 3.93
C LYS A 37 1.28 1.80 3.39
N TYR A 38 2.20 2.19 4.25
CA TYR A 38 3.60 2.44 3.95
C TYR A 38 4.46 1.39 4.63
N PHE A 39 5.45 0.89 3.91
CA PHE A 39 6.52 0.05 4.43
C PHE A 39 7.84 0.63 3.96
N ASP A 40 8.71 0.95 4.89
CA ASP A 40 10.11 1.28 4.62
C ASP A 40 10.96 0.09 5.07
N LEU A 41 11.73 -0.45 4.13
CA LEU A 41 12.48 -1.70 4.28
C LEU A 41 13.99 -1.44 4.39
N SER A 42 14.39 -0.17 4.53
CA SER A 42 15.79 0.23 4.70
C SER A 42 16.40 -0.25 6.02
N GLU A 43 15.57 -0.49 7.04
CA GLU A 43 15.97 -0.89 8.38
C GLU A 43 15.26 -2.17 8.83
N THR A 44 15.86 -2.88 9.80
CA THR A 44 15.26 -4.07 10.43
C THR A 44 15.09 -3.83 11.94
N PRO A 45 13.85 -3.86 12.47
CA PRO A 45 12.59 -4.16 11.78
C PRO A 45 12.11 -3.04 10.86
N ALA A 46 11.48 -3.41 9.74
CA ALA A 46 10.92 -2.46 8.79
C ALA A 46 9.94 -1.47 9.44
N TRP A 47 10.07 -0.19 9.11
CA TRP A 47 9.14 0.85 9.54
C TRP A 47 7.81 0.76 8.77
N ARG A 48 6.71 1.10 9.44
CA ARG A 48 5.34 0.96 8.89
C ARG A 48 4.44 2.10 9.33
N ALA A 49 3.55 2.54 8.44
CA ALA A 49 2.49 3.49 8.77
C ALA A 49 1.22 3.26 7.95
N VAL A 50 0.10 3.80 8.43
CA VAL A 50 -1.17 3.86 7.70
C VAL A 50 -1.64 5.31 7.68
N ARG A 51 -1.98 5.81 6.48
CA ARG A 51 -2.60 7.13 6.31
C ARG A 51 -4.02 6.96 5.79
N ALA A 52 -5.00 7.44 6.55
CA ALA A 52 -6.36 7.64 6.05
C ALA A 52 -6.39 8.81 5.08
N LEU A 53 -7.13 8.64 3.99
CA LEU A 53 -7.37 9.67 2.97
C LEU A 53 -8.84 10.05 3.15
N VAL A 54 -9.07 10.97 4.08
CA VAL A 54 -10.37 11.57 4.33
C VAL A 54 -10.58 12.69 3.33
#